data_AF-A0A2P4PA19-F1
#
_entry.id   AF-A0A2P4PA19-F1
#
_cell.length_a   1.000
_cell.length_b   1.000
_cell.length_c   1.000
_cell.angle_alpha   90.00
_cell.angle_beta   90.00
_cell.angle_gamma   90.00
#
_symmetry.space_group_name_H-M   'P 1'
#
loop_
_entity.id
_entity.type
_entity.pdbx_description
1 polymer ?
#
loop_
_entity_poly.entity_id
_entity_poly.type
_entity_poly.pdbx_seq_one_letter_code
_entity_poly.pdbx_strand_id
1 'polypeptide(L)'
;MITPKRCLTRPCVNLIPDCLLEIFSYLKYDRKTLFSCIRVNRLWCRLAIPILWSSPFKYYSQSYTYKIINTYITCLNIQDKVILKNLGLKNCLINMKSLFYYPRFLESFVIDNYTLGLKKWVKENFQNENLLRAQQIVDNMMMDLIFNDNCSLKKFKYVNYIEISRIDFL
;
A
#
# COMPACT_ATOMS: atom_id res chain seq x y z
N MET A 1 7.04 39.30 -44.53
CA MET A 1 6.42 39.40 -43.19
C MET A 1 5.66 38.12 -42.91
N ILE A 2 6.17 37.26 -42.03
CA ILE A 2 5.52 35.99 -41.64
C ILE A 2 4.89 36.23 -40.28
N THR A 3 3.56 36.22 -40.19
CA THR A 3 2.83 36.26 -38.92
C THR A 3 3.00 34.93 -38.18
N PRO A 4 3.24 34.92 -36.86
CA PRO A 4 3.37 33.67 -36.13
C PRO A 4 2.01 32.97 -36.06
N LYS A 5 2.00 31.67 -36.36
CA LYS A 5 0.86 30.78 -36.14
C LYS A 5 0.40 30.94 -34.69
N ARG A 6 -0.83 31.39 -34.48
CA ARG A 6 -1.50 31.31 -33.18
C ARG A 6 -1.48 29.85 -32.74
N CYS A 7 -0.64 29.52 -31.75
CA CYS A 7 -0.78 28.29 -30.99
C CYS A 7 -2.18 28.35 -30.37
N LEU A 8 -3.11 27.54 -30.89
CA LEU A 8 -4.38 27.28 -30.22
C LEU A 8 -4.02 26.70 -28.85
N THR A 9 -4.11 27.52 -27.81
CA THR A 9 -4.11 27.04 -26.43
C THR A 9 -5.27 26.08 -26.33
N ARG A 10 -4.99 24.76 -26.35
CA ARG A 10 -6.03 23.75 -26.09
C ARG A 10 -6.74 24.18 -24.81
N PRO A 11 -8.06 24.40 -24.83
CA PRO A 11 -8.79 24.72 -23.61
C PRO A 11 -8.52 23.58 -22.63
N CYS A 12 -7.86 23.92 -21.53
CA CYS A 12 -7.59 22.96 -20.47
C CYS A 12 -8.92 22.73 -19.77
N VAL A 13 -9.64 21.68 -20.17
CA VAL A 13 -10.86 21.27 -19.49
C VAL A 13 -10.45 20.80 -18.09
N ASN A 14 -10.61 21.68 -17.12
CA ASN A 14 -10.37 21.36 -15.71
C ASN A 14 -11.65 20.78 -15.13
N LEU A 15 -11.71 19.44 -15.05
CA LEU A 15 -12.74 18.75 -14.29
C LEU A 15 -12.58 19.13 -12.81
N ILE A 16 -13.70 19.46 -12.16
CA ILE A 16 -13.72 19.66 -10.71
C ILE A 16 -13.39 18.35 -9.98
N PRO A 17 -12.86 18.41 -8.75
CA PRO A 17 -12.46 17.22 -7.99
C PRO A 17 -13.54 16.15 -7.88
N ASP A 18 -14.81 16.54 -7.72
CA ASP A 18 -15.92 15.61 -7.56
C ASP A 18 -16.17 14.78 -8.83
N CYS A 19 -16.09 15.41 -10.00
CA CYS A 19 -16.19 14.70 -11.28
C CYS A 19 -15.01 13.73 -11.46
N LEU A 20 -13.79 14.12 -11.06
CA LEU A 20 -12.63 13.24 -11.11
C LEU A 20 -12.77 12.04 -10.17
N LEU A 21 -13.29 12.25 -8.96
CA LEU A 21 -13.57 11.19 -8.00
C LEU A 21 -14.59 10.19 -8.55
N GLU A 22 -15.67 10.67 -9.16
CA GLU A 22 -16.68 9.84 -9.79
C GLU A 22 -16.04 8.97 -10.89
N ILE A 23 -15.26 9.57 -11.80
CA ILE A 23 -14.52 8.85 -12.85
C ILE A 23 -13.60 7.79 -12.22
N PHE A 24 -12.82 8.14 -11.20
CA PHE A 24 -11.90 7.22 -10.56
C PHE A 24 -12.61 6.07 -9.83
N SER A 25 -13.85 6.27 -9.37
CA SER A 25 -14.65 5.22 -8.73
C SER A 25 -14.93 4.05 -9.69
N TYR A 26 -15.20 4.35 -10.97
CA TYR A 26 -15.35 3.34 -12.03
C TYR A 26 -14.03 2.60 -12.34
N LEU A 27 -12.88 3.22 -12.03
CA LEU A 27 -11.57 2.62 -12.20
C LEU A 27 -11.11 1.76 -11.00
N LYS A 28 -11.93 1.62 -9.94
CA LYS A 28 -11.56 0.92 -8.69
C LYS A 28 -10.90 -0.45 -8.90
N TYR A 29 -11.38 -1.21 -9.90
CA TYR A 29 -10.85 -2.54 -10.21
C TYR A 29 -9.75 -2.53 -11.29
N ASP A 30 -9.62 -1.43 -12.05
CA ASP A 30 -8.50 -1.22 -12.98
C ASP A 30 -7.34 -0.50 -12.29
N ARG A 31 -6.62 -1.30 -11.51
CA ARG A 31 -5.44 -0.89 -10.73
C ARG A 31 -4.36 -0.24 -11.59
N LYS A 32 -4.17 -0.73 -12.83
CA LYS A 32 -3.12 -0.25 -13.74
C LYS A 32 -3.44 1.16 -14.21
N THR A 33 -4.69 1.43 -14.57
CA THR A 33 -5.14 2.76 -14.96
C THR A 33 -5.09 3.72 -13.78
N LEU A 34 -5.56 3.32 -12.59
CA LEU A 34 -5.42 4.15 -11.37
C LEU A 34 -3.95 4.50 -11.06
N PHE A 35 -3.02 3.56 -11.25
CA PHE A 35 -1.59 3.83 -11.08
C PHE A 35 -1.03 4.82 -12.13
N SER A 36 -1.62 4.87 -13.32
CA SER A 36 -1.30 5.92 -14.29
C SER A 36 -1.89 7.27 -13.86
N CYS A 37 -3.12 7.30 -13.32
CA CYS A 37 -3.76 8.52 -12.83
C CYS A 37 -2.93 9.23 -11.74
N ILE A 38 -2.34 8.49 -10.80
CA ILE A 38 -1.54 9.12 -9.71
C ILE A 38 -0.29 9.87 -10.23
N ARG A 39 0.17 9.59 -11.46
CA ARG A 39 1.34 10.21 -12.06
C ARG A 39 1.03 11.45 -12.89
N VAL A 40 -0.26 11.78 -13.11
CA VAL A 40 -0.68 12.89 -13.97
C VAL A 40 -0.38 14.24 -13.34
N ASN A 41 -0.90 14.50 -12.14
CA ASN A 41 -0.64 15.72 -11.37
C ASN A 41 -0.96 15.52 -9.88
N ARG A 42 -0.69 16.54 -9.06
CA ARG A 42 -0.92 16.48 -7.59
C ARG A 42 -2.39 16.25 -7.21
N LEU A 43 -3.34 16.83 -7.94
CA LEU A 43 -4.78 16.65 -7.68
C LEU A 43 -5.19 15.20 -7.94
N TRP A 44 -4.85 14.67 -9.12
CA TRP A 44 -5.15 13.29 -9.50
C TRP A 44 -4.50 12.28 -8.55
N CYS A 45 -3.25 12.53 -8.14
CA CYS A 45 -2.57 11.73 -7.12
C CYS A 45 -3.36 11.69 -5.80
N ARG A 46 -3.75 12.86 -5.27
CA ARG A 46 -4.50 12.94 -4.00
C ARG A 46 -5.86 12.24 -4.05
N LEU A 47 -6.54 12.26 -5.19
CA LEU A 47 -7.87 11.65 -5.35
C LEU A 47 -7.79 10.15 -5.66
N ALA A 48 -6.80 9.71 -6.45
CA ALA A 48 -6.67 8.30 -6.83
C ALA A 48 -5.99 7.45 -5.75
N ILE A 49 -5.10 8.00 -4.91
CA ILE A 49 -4.41 7.24 -3.86
C ILE A 49 -5.37 6.56 -2.87
N PRO A 50 -6.40 7.22 -2.32
CA PRO A 50 -7.37 6.56 -1.42
C PRO A 50 -8.06 5.37 -2.08
N ILE A 51 -8.45 5.49 -3.36
CA ILE A 51 -9.11 4.43 -4.11
C ILE A 51 -8.12 3.28 -4.39
N LEU A 52 -6.90 3.62 -4.79
CA LEU A 52 -5.83 2.65 -5.03
C LEU A 52 -5.42 1.93 -3.72
N TRP A 53 -5.47 2.59 -2.58
CA TRP A 53 -5.02 2.01 -1.31
C TRP A 53 -6.17 1.44 -0.46
N SER A 54 -7.38 1.36 -1.00
CA SER A 54 -8.55 0.83 -0.30
C SER A 54 -8.41 -0.66 0.07
N SER A 55 -7.74 -1.45 -0.78
CA SER A 55 -7.64 -2.91 -0.60
C SER A 55 -6.27 -3.43 -1.08
N PRO A 56 -5.15 -2.92 -0.55
CA PRO A 56 -3.84 -3.13 -1.14
C PRO A 56 -3.45 -4.62 -1.07
N PHE A 57 -3.75 -5.32 0.02
CA PHE A 57 -3.42 -6.74 0.17
C PHE A 57 -4.26 -7.69 -0.69
N LYS A 58 -5.37 -7.24 -1.28
CA LYS A 58 -6.25 -8.10 -2.10
C LYS A 58 -5.75 -8.29 -3.53
N TYR A 59 -5.27 -7.21 -4.16
CA TYR A 59 -5.11 -7.13 -5.62
C TYR A 59 -3.69 -7.35 -6.13
N TYR A 60 -2.72 -7.51 -5.22
CA TYR A 60 -1.33 -7.72 -5.59
C TYR A 60 -0.93 -9.17 -5.31
N SER A 61 -0.18 -9.76 -6.25
CA SER A 61 0.46 -11.06 -6.02
C SER A 61 1.47 -10.96 -4.88
N GLN A 62 1.85 -12.12 -4.32
CA GLN A 62 2.85 -12.21 -3.26
C GLN A 62 4.19 -11.53 -3.62
N SER A 63 4.53 -11.47 -4.91
CA SER A 63 5.71 -10.75 -5.42
C SER A 63 5.66 -9.23 -5.25
N TYR A 64 4.49 -8.63 -5.02
CA TYR A 64 4.32 -7.20 -4.77
C TYR A 64 3.84 -6.89 -3.35
N THR A 65 3.25 -7.84 -2.64
CA THR A 65 2.71 -7.61 -1.28
C THR A 65 3.77 -7.14 -0.29
N TYR A 66 5.02 -7.60 -0.39
CA TYR A 66 6.10 -7.11 0.49
C TYR A 66 6.39 -5.60 0.30
N LYS A 67 6.17 -5.03 -0.90
CA LYS A 67 6.32 -3.59 -1.16
C LYS A 67 5.21 -2.76 -0.51
N ILE A 68 4.04 -3.37 -0.33
CA ILE A 68 2.95 -2.76 0.45
C ILE A 68 3.42 -2.65 1.90
N ILE A 69 3.99 -3.73 2.45
CA ILE A 69 4.52 -3.73 3.82
C ILE A 69 5.59 -2.66 3.99
N ASN A 70 6.55 -2.53 3.07
CA ASN A 70 7.50 -1.40 3.06
C ASN A 70 6.79 -0.05 3.27
N THR A 71 5.71 0.18 2.52
CA THR A 71 4.96 1.44 2.58
C THR A 71 4.35 1.67 3.97
N TYR A 72 3.77 0.64 4.59
CA TYR A 72 3.24 0.76 5.96
C TYR A 72 4.36 0.94 6.99
N ILE A 73 5.49 0.25 6.86
CA ILE A 73 6.68 0.45 7.72
C ILE A 73 7.17 1.89 7.66
N THR A 74 7.12 2.55 6.48
CA THR A 74 7.47 3.98 6.40
C THR A 74 6.50 4.91 7.15
N CYS A 75 5.29 4.43 7.45
CA CYS A 75 4.27 5.15 8.23
C CYS A 75 4.39 4.93 9.75
N LEU A 76 5.23 4.00 10.22
CA LEU A 76 5.47 3.79 11.64
C LEU A 76 6.07 5.04 12.30
N ASN A 77 5.82 5.17 13.60
CA ASN A 77 6.41 6.21 14.41
C ASN A 77 7.94 6.02 14.54
N ILE A 78 8.63 7.05 15.04
CA ILE A 78 10.10 7.02 15.15
C ILE A 78 10.57 5.96 16.15
N GLN A 79 9.82 5.74 17.23
CA GLN A 79 10.17 4.78 18.28
C GLN A 79 10.17 3.34 17.74
N ASP A 80 9.11 2.96 17.02
CA ASP A 80 8.99 1.65 16.38
C ASP A 80 10.10 1.43 15.34
N LYS A 81 10.42 2.45 14.54
CA LYS A 81 11.53 2.37 13.57
C LYS A 81 12.88 2.16 14.25
N VAL A 82 13.12 2.74 15.42
CA VAL A 82 14.33 2.51 16.22
C VAL A 82 14.38 1.07 16.74
N ILE A 83 13.25 0.53 17.22
CA ILE A 83 13.16 -0.88 17.64
C ILE A 83 13.51 -1.79 16.46
N LEU A 84 12.93 -1.57 15.28
CA LEU A 84 13.23 -2.37 14.08
C LEU A 84 14.69 -2.28 13.67
N LYS A 85 15.32 -1.10 13.79
CA LYS A 85 16.76 -0.93 13.56
C LYS A 85 17.59 -1.81 14.50
N ASN A 86 17.28 -1.78 15.79
CA ASN A 86 17.97 -2.58 16.80
C ASN A 86 17.76 -4.08 16.59
N LEU A 87 16.62 -4.47 16.00
CA LEU A 87 16.34 -5.85 15.59
C LEU A 87 17.07 -6.28 14.30
N GLY A 88 17.89 -5.42 13.69
CA GLY A 88 18.67 -5.75 12.50
C GLY A 88 17.98 -5.49 11.17
N LEU A 89 16.99 -4.58 11.13
CA LEU A 89 16.38 -4.15 9.87
C LEU A 89 17.41 -3.39 9.01
N LYS A 90 17.46 -3.70 7.70
CA LYS A 90 18.29 -2.96 6.73
C LYS A 90 18.02 -1.44 6.80
N ASN A 91 19.09 -0.65 6.92
CA ASN A 91 19.05 0.81 7.15
C ASN A 91 18.26 1.63 6.12
N CYS A 92 18.05 1.13 4.90
CA CYS A 92 17.38 1.89 3.83
C CYS A 92 15.93 2.26 4.14
N LEU A 93 15.20 1.45 4.92
CA LEU A 93 13.77 1.67 5.19
C LEU A 93 13.51 2.62 6.37
N ILE A 94 14.43 2.70 7.32
CA ILE A 94 14.28 3.49 8.55
C ILE A 94 14.24 4.99 8.24
N ASN A 95 15.02 5.43 7.25
CA ASN A 95 15.13 6.85 6.88
C ASN A 95 14.01 7.30 5.93
N MET A 96 13.14 6.40 5.48
CA MET A 96 12.05 6.75 4.57
C MET A 96 10.84 7.33 5.31
N LYS A 97 10.26 8.37 4.71
CA LYS A 97 9.01 9.00 5.13
C LYS A 97 7.97 8.85 4.02
N SER A 98 6.78 8.37 4.38
CA SER A 98 5.67 8.24 3.44
C SER A 98 5.14 9.62 3.00
N LEU A 99 4.68 9.70 1.75
CA LEU A 99 4.00 10.90 1.23
C LEU A 99 2.60 11.09 1.83
N PHE A 100 1.97 9.97 2.19
CA PHE A 100 0.64 9.93 2.80
C PHE A 100 0.66 8.98 3.99
N TYR A 101 -0.25 9.21 4.94
CA TYR A 101 -0.52 8.22 5.99
C TYR A 101 -1.44 7.12 5.43
N TYR A 102 -0.83 6.18 4.70
CA TYR A 102 -1.51 5.10 3.98
C TYR A 102 -2.45 4.22 4.81
N PRO A 103 -2.18 3.92 6.10
CA PRO A 103 -3.10 3.12 6.91
C PRO A 103 -4.53 3.66 6.94
N ARG A 104 -4.69 4.99 6.91
CA ARG A 104 -6.01 5.65 6.91
C ARG A 104 -6.86 5.34 5.68
N PHE A 105 -6.26 4.91 4.57
CA PHE A 105 -7.00 4.60 3.34
C PHE A 105 -7.44 3.14 3.26
N LEU A 106 -7.04 2.29 4.20
CA LEU A 106 -7.35 0.86 4.16
C LEU A 106 -8.83 0.61 4.47
N GLU A 107 -9.59 0.20 3.46
CA GLU A 107 -11.00 -0.19 3.60
C GLU A 107 -11.21 -1.71 3.64
N SER A 108 -10.30 -2.50 3.06
CA SER A 108 -10.37 -3.96 3.03
C SER A 108 -9.02 -4.61 3.33
N PHE A 109 -9.00 -5.52 4.31
CA PHE A 109 -7.82 -6.28 4.70
C PHE A 109 -8.01 -7.77 4.39
N VAL A 110 -7.03 -8.37 3.69
CA VAL A 110 -7.00 -9.80 3.36
C VAL A 110 -5.79 -10.40 4.05
N ILE A 111 -6.03 -11.12 5.14
CA ILE A 111 -4.99 -11.53 6.09
C ILE A 111 -3.99 -12.53 5.50
N ASP A 112 -4.41 -13.41 4.58
CA ASP A 112 -3.54 -14.46 4.06
C ASP A 112 -2.48 -13.88 3.14
N ASN A 113 -2.90 -12.99 2.25
CA ASN A 113 -1.99 -12.24 1.39
C ASN A 113 -1.04 -11.38 2.24
N TYR A 114 -1.56 -10.73 3.28
CA TYR A 114 -0.74 -9.99 4.24
C TYR A 114 0.32 -10.89 4.90
N THR A 115 -0.09 -12.03 5.45
CA THR A 115 0.77 -12.97 6.18
C THR A 115 1.88 -13.52 5.27
N LEU A 116 1.53 -13.90 4.05
CA LEU A 116 2.49 -14.35 3.04
C LEU A 116 3.46 -13.24 2.62
N GLY A 117 2.95 -12.01 2.49
CA GLY A 117 3.74 -10.82 2.22
C GLY A 117 4.72 -10.51 3.36
N LEU A 118 4.27 -10.64 4.61
CA LEU A 118 5.04 -10.34 5.81
C LEU A 118 6.19 -11.32 5.99
N LYS A 119 5.90 -12.62 5.87
CA LYS A 119 6.93 -13.68 5.89
C LYS A 119 8.03 -13.40 4.87
N LYS A 120 7.63 -13.06 3.63
CA LYS A 120 8.58 -12.69 2.57
C LYS A 120 9.37 -11.43 2.91
N TRP A 121 8.69 -10.38 3.36
CA TRP A 121 9.29 -9.10 3.71
C TRP A 121 10.35 -9.25 4.81
N VAL A 122 10.05 -10.01 5.87
CA VAL A 122 10.99 -10.25 6.97
C VAL A 122 12.24 -10.97 6.46
N LYS A 123 12.06 -12.04 5.67
CA LYS A 123 13.18 -12.80 5.08
C LYS A 123 14.10 -11.94 4.20
N GLU A 124 13.55 -10.96 3.48
CA GLU A 124 14.33 -10.09 2.60
C GLU A 124 15.01 -8.92 3.34
N ASN A 125 14.49 -8.50 4.50
CA ASN A 125 14.92 -7.27 5.18
C ASN A 125 15.68 -7.48 6.49
N PHE A 126 15.64 -8.69 7.06
CA PHE A 126 16.43 -9.06 8.23
C PHE A 126 17.48 -10.11 7.86
N GLN A 127 18.66 -10.02 8.47
CA GLN A 127 19.77 -10.98 8.31
C GLN A 127 19.97 -11.88 9.54
N ASN A 128 19.13 -11.72 10.58
CA ASN A 128 19.28 -12.40 11.86
C ASN A 128 18.69 -13.81 11.88
N GLU A 129 19.24 -14.69 12.71
CA GLU A 129 18.81 -16.09 12.84
C GLU A 129 17.35 -16.21 13.35
N ASN A 130 16.88 -15.25 14.15
CA ASN A 130 15.54 -15.31 14.75
C ASN A 130 14.48 -14.52 13.95
N LEU A 131 14.25 -14.95 12.70
CA LEU A 131 13.24 -14.36 11.82
C LEU A 131 11.82 -14.44 12.38
N LEU A 132 11.52 -15.46 13.21
CA LEU A 132 10.21 -15.61 13.85
C LEU A 132 9.92 -14.46 14.82
N ARG A 133 10.90 -14.12 15.68
CA ARG A 133 10.78 -13.00 16.61
C ARG A 133 10.64 -11.67 15.88
N ALA A 134 11.43 -11.45 14.82
CA ALA A 134 11.31 -10.24 14.00
C ALA A 134 9.93 -10.15 13.35
N GLN A 135 9.40 -11.26 12.83
CA GLN A 135 8.07 -11.31 12.25
C GLN A 135 6.98 -10.95 13.27
N GLN A 136 7.01 -11.54 14.47
CA GLN A 136 6.01 -11.25 15.52
C GLN A 136 6.00 -9.77 15.92
N ILE A 137 7.18 -9.17 16.10
CA ILE A 137 7.27 -7.76 16.49
C ILE A 137 6.74 -6.86 15.37
N VAL A 138 7.13 -7.13 14.12
CA VAL A 138 6.64 -6.36 12.97
C VAL A 138 5.15 -6.53 12.78
N ASP A 139 4.62 -7.74 12.95
CA ASP A 139 3.18 -8.02 12.86
C ASP A 139 2.41 -7.20 13.88
N ASN A 140 2.81 -7.23 15.16
CA ASN A 140 2.18 -6.43 16.20
C ASN A 140 2.18 -4.92 15.88
N MET A 141 3.34 -4.37 15.49
CA MET A 141 3.43 -2.96 15.08
C MET A 141 2.53 -2.63 13.89
N MET A 142 2.42 -3.53 12.92
CA MET A 142 1.55 -3.36 11.76
C MET A 142 0.08 -3.43 12.14
N MET A 143 -0.30 -4.36 13.01
CA MET A 143 -1.66 -4.49 13.53
C MET A 143 -2.01 -3.25 14.33
N ASP A 144 -1.14 -2.76 15.20
CA ASP A 144 -1.33 -1.51 15.92
C ASP A 144 -1.49 -0.32 14.96
N LEU A 145 -0.60 -0.19 13.97
CA LEU A 145 -0.67 0.86 12.97
C LEU A 145 -1.99 0.84 12.17
N ILE A 146 -2.51 -0.35 11.88
CA ILE A 146 -3.72 -0.53 11.07
C ILE A 146 -4.99 -0.34 11.91
N PHE A 147 -5.02 -0.88 13.14
CA PHE A 147 -6.25 -1.05 13.92
C PHE A 147 -6.35 -0.12 15.12
N ASN A 148 -5.26 0.43 15.63
CA ASN A 148 -5.26 1.12 16.92
C ASN A 148 -5.66 2.60 16.82
N ASP A 149 -5.58 3.23 15.64
CA ASP A 149 -6.05 4.62 15.44
C ASP A 149 -6.44 4.92 13.97
N ASN A 150 -7.69 5.36 13.75
CA ASN A 150 -8.24 5.84 12.45
C ASN A 150 -8.52 4.78 11.38
N CYS A 151 -8.86 3.55 11.77
CA CYS A 151 -9.18 2.49 10.82
C CYS A 151 -10.46 2.83 10.02
N SER A 152 -10.33 3.19 8.74
CA SER A 152 -11.47 3.33 7.81
C SER A 152 -11.94 1.98 7.25
N LEU A 153 -11.55 0.89 7.91
CA LEU A 153 -11.76 -0.48 7.48
C LEU A 153 -13.25 -0.79 7.48
N LYS A 154 -13.74 -1.12 6.29
CA LYS A 154 -15.12 -1.53 6.06
C LYS A 154 -15.25 -3.04 5.94
N LYS A 155 -14.16 -3.74 5.61
CA LYS A 155 -14.15 -5.17 5.29
C LYS A 155 -12.90 -5.86 5.83
N PHE A 156 -13.08 -6.92 6.60
CA PHE A 156 -12.01 -7.81 7.04
C PHE A 156 -12.29 -9.21 6.48
N LYS A 157 -11.34 -9.79 5.73
CA LYS A 157 -11.48 -11.13 5.16
C LYS A 157 -10.37 -12.03 5.68
N TYR A 158 -10.78 -13.12 6.33
CA TYR A 158 -9.95 -14.25 6.74
C TYR A 158 -10.23 -15.44 5.81
N VAL A 159 -9.22 -16.00 5.14
CA VAL A 159 -9.37 -17.19 4.27
C VAL A 159 -8.42 -18.28 4.74
N ASN A 160 -8.92 -19.23 5.52
CA ASN A 160 -8.10 -20.34 5.98
C ASN A 160 -7.80 -21.32 4.84
N TYR A 161 -6.59 -21.28 4.27
CA TYR A 161 -6.14 -22.20 3.22
C TYR A 161 -5.68 -23.58 3.75
N ILE A 162 -5.72 -23.82 5.07
CA ILE A 162 -5.27 -25.10 5.67
C ILE A 162 -6.10 -26.29 5.15
N GLU A 163 -7.32 -26.09 4.66
CA GLU A 163 -8.12 -27.16 4.05
C GLU A 163 -7.66 -27.57 2.64
N ILE A 164 -7.01 -26.69 1.87
CA ILE A 164 -6.58 -27.03 0.50
C ILE A 164 -5.28 -27.87 0.53
N SER A 165 -4.39 -27.61 1.50
CA SER A 165 -3.17 -28.40 1.70
C SER A 165 -3.40 -29.85 2.17
N ARG A 166 -4.65 -30.25 2.48
CA ARG A 166 -5.00 -31.65 2.79
C ARG A 166 -5.47 -32.45 1.59
N ILE A 167 -5.84 -31.81 0.49
CA ILE A 167 -6.39 -32.50 -0.69
C ILE A 167 -5.31 -32.81 -1.75
N ASP A 168 -4.17 -32.11 -1.73
CA ASP A 168 -3.08 -32.32 -2.70
C ASP A 168 -1.95 -33.25 -2.19
N PHE A 169 -2.18 -34.05 -1.14
CA PHE A 169 -1.20 -35.02 -0.60
C PHE A 169 -1.80 -36.41 -0.28
N LEU A 170 -2.89 -36.81 -0.94
CA LEU A 170 -3.36 -38.20 -0.95
C LEU A 170 -3.22 -38.82 -2.34
#